data_AF-A0A4P2PTI7-F1
#
_entry.id   AF-A0A4P2PTI7-F1
#
_cell.length_a   1.000
_cell.length_b   1.000
_cell.length_c   1.000
_cell.angle_alpha   90.00
_cell.angle_beta   90.00
_cell.angle_gamma   90.00
#
_symmetry.space_group_name_H-M   'P 1'
#
loop_
_entity.id
_entity.type
_entity.pdbx_description
1 polymer ?
#
loop_
_entity_poly.entity_id
_entity_poly.type
_entity_poly.pdbx_seq_one_letter_code
_entity_poly.pdbx_strand_id
1 'polypeptide(L)'
;MRITWIGGLDRNQAQLERMALQAGHHLEFHTGNTGGRGAAELRAAIERADLVIVLTDVNSHGGVLLAKKLCQKLGRAALMIRRCGAARFQQLLDAIAQREARLLAG
;
A
#
# COMPACT_ATOMS: atom_id res chain seq x y z
N MET A 1 -0.07 -8.17 -8.59
CA MET A 1 -1.08 -7.22 -8.06
C MET A 1 -0.53 -5.80 -8.08
N ARG A 2 -1.42 -4.80 -7.99
CA ARG A 2 -1.08 -3.39 -7.73
C ARG A 2 -1.20 -3.09 -6.25
N ILE A 3 -0.09 -2.70 -5.63
CA ILE A 3 0.00 -2.32 -4.23
C ILE A 3 0.17 -0.80 -4.16
N THR A 4 -0.70 -0.12 -3.41
CA THR A 4 -0.53 1.32 -3.12
C THR A 4 0.03 1.50 -1.72
N TRP A 5 1.16 2.18 -1.61
CA TRP A 5 1.83 2.52 -0.36
C TRP A 5 1.55 3.97 0.02
N ILE A 6 0.91 4.18 1.17
CA ILE A 6 0.51 5.50 1.64
C ILE A 6 1.35 5.90 2.85
N GLY A 7 2.11 6.99 2.68
CA GLY A 7 2.94 7.59 3.72
C GLY A 7 4.39 7.15 3.68
N GLY A 8 5.29 8.10 3.97
CA GLY A 8 6.73 7.88 4.05
C GLY A 8 7.40 7.65 2.71
N LEU A 9 8.05 8.69 2.19
CA LEU A 9 8.70 8.68 0.90
C LEU A 9 10.01 9.45 0.97
N ASP A 10 11.13 8.72 0.84
CA ASP A 10 12.24 9.18 -0.01
C ASP A 10 13.36 8.13 -0.07
N ARG A 11 13.83 7.63 1.08
CA ARG A 11 15.13 6.91 1.10
C ARG A 11 15.09 5.48 0.56
N ASN A 12 13.97 4.78 0.65
CA ASN A 12 13.88 3.35 0.35
C ASN A 12 12.92 3.00 -0.80
N GLN A 13 12.36 4.00 -1.49
CA GLN A 13 11.31 3.77 -2.49
C GLN A 13 11.77 2.83 -3.60
N ALA A 14 12.90 3.13 -4.24
CA ALA A 14 13.46 2.32 -5.32
C ALA A 14 13.84 0.90 -4.88
N GLN A 15 14.17 0.67 -3.60
CA GLN A 15 14.41 -0.67 -3.09
C GLN A 15 13.08 -1.44 -2.98
N LEU A 16 12.06 -0.83 -2.38
CA LEU A 16 10.75 -1.46 -2.20
C LEU A 16 10.07 -1.74 -3.54
N GLU A 17 10.19 -0.85 -4.52
CA GLU A 17 9.67 -1.08 -5.88
C GLU A 17 10.32 -2.29 -6.53
N ARG A 18 11.65 -2.42 -6.43
CA ARG A 18 12.37 -3.59 -6.94
C ARG A 18 11.94 -4.88 -6.26
N MET A 19 11.77 -4.86 -4.94
CA MET A 19 11.29 -6.01 -4.18
C MET A 19 9.88 -6.44 -4.63
N ALA A 20 8.97 -5.48 -4.77
CA ALA A 20 7.61 -5.75 -5.26
C ALA A 20 7.64 -6.33 -6.68
N LEU A 21 8.44 -5.73 -7.57
CA LEU A 21 8.56 -6.18 -8.96
C LEU A 21 9.13 -7.59 -9.06
N GLN A 22 10.16 -7.91 -8.27
CA GLN A 22 10.73 -9.26 -8.18
C GLN A 22 9.70 -10.29 -7.66
N ALA A 23 8.77 -9.87 -6.81
CA ALA A 23 7.65 -10.69 -6.35
C ALA A 23 6.45 -10.71 -7.34
N GLY A 24 6.57 -10.12 -8.53
CA GLY A 24 5.49 -10.08 -9.52
C GLY A 24 4.37 -9.08 -9.22
N HIS A 25 4.70 -8.00 -8.50
CA HIS A 25 3.75 -6.96 -8.11
C HIS A 25 4.23 -5.57 -8.54
N HIS A 26 3.28 -4.65 -8.74
CA HIS A 26 3.57 -3.24 -8.97
C HIS A 26 3.34 -2.47 -7.67
N LEU A 27 4.30 -1.63 -7.29
CA LEU A 27 4.19 -0.77 -6.11
C LEU A 27 4.07 0.69 -6.57
N GLU A 28 2.99 1.34 -6.16
CA GLU A 28 2.76 2.77 -6.39
C GLU A 28 2.77 3.49 -5.05
N PHE A 29 3.39 4.66 -4.97
CA PHE A 29 3.47 5.43 -3.73
C PHE A 29 2.58 6.66 -3.76
N HIS A 30 2.03 6.99 -2.60
CA HIS A 30 1.32 8.23 -2.36
C HIS A 30 1.71 8.80 -0.99
N THR A 31 1.94 10.10 -0.91
CA THR A 31 2.37 10.76 0.34
C THR A 31 1.31 10.71 1.44
N GLY A 32 0.04 10.53 1.04
CA GLY A 32 -1.12 10.68 1.92
C GLY A 32 -1.62 12.12 2.04
N ASN A 33 -1.11 13.02 1.19
CA ASN A 33 -1.61 14.39 1.09
C ASN A 33 -3.11 14.40 0.77
N THR A 34 -3.87 15.20 1.51
CA THR A 34 -5.33 15.34 1.37
C THR A 34 -5.75 16.76 0.98
N GLY A 35 -4.81 17.71 0.89
CA GLY A 35 -5.10 19.09 0.52
C GLY A 35 -5.25 19.29 -0.99
N GLY A 36 -6.13 20.21 -1.39
CA GLY A 36 -6.37 20.55 -2.80
C GLY A 36 -6.76 19.32 -3.63
N ARG A 37 -6.00 19.04 -4.70
CA ARG A 37 -6.19 17.85 -5.55
C ARG A 37 -5.74 16.53 -4.91
N GLY A 38 -5.02 16.58 -3.78
CA GLY A 38 -4.46 15.39 -3.12
C GLY A 38 -5.52 14.36 -2.69
N ALA A 39 -6.72 14.80 -2.30
CA ALA A 39 -7.81 13.87 -1.98
C ALA A 39 -8.29 13.07 -3.20
N ALA A 40 -8.33 13.71 -4.38
CA ALA A 40 -8.73 13.05 -5.62
C ALA A 40 -7.62 12.12 -6.13
N GLU A 41 -6.36 12.53 -6.02
CA GLU A 41 -5.19 11.71 -6.36
C GLU A 41 -5.09 10.48 -5.46
N LEU A 42 -5.28 10.65 -4.14
CA LEU A 42 -5.34 9.55 -3.17
C LEU A 42 -6.44 8.55 -3.52
N ARG A 43 -7.64 9.05 -3.88
CA ARG A 43 -8.73 8.20 -4.33
C ARG A 43 -8.37 7.42 -5.58
N ALA A 44 -7.81 8.08 -6.59
CA ALA A 44 -7.43 7.44 -7.84
C ALA A 44 -6.37 6.34 -7.62
N ALA A 45 -5.39 6.59 -6.73
CA ALA A 45 -4.40 5.58 -6.36
C ALA A 45 -5.05 4.36 -5.70
N ILE A 46 -5.91 4.57 -4.69
CA ILE A 46 -6.63 3.48 -4.00
C ILE A 46 -7.53 2.71 -4.96
N GLU A 47 -8.19 3.39 -5.90
CA GLU A 47 -9.12 2.77 -6.85
C GLU A 47 -8.43 1.76 -7.78
N ARG A 48 -7.15 1.97 -8.12
CA ARG A 48 -6.34 1.03 -8.93
C ARG A 48 -5.71 -0.10 -8.12
N ALA A 49 -5.74 -0.01 -6.80
CA ALA A 49 -5.03 -0.93 -5.92
C ALA A 49 -5.81 -2.24 -5.72
N ASP A 50 -5.08 -3.35 -5.67
CA ASP A 50 -5.58 -4.60 -5.11
C ASP A 50 -5.35 -4.63 -3.59
N LEU A 51 -4.24 -4.05 -3.14
CA LEU A 51 -3.86 -3.92 -1.73
C LEU A 51 -3.36 -2.51 -1.44
N VAL A 52 -3.84 -1.92 -0.34
CA VAL A 52 -3.39 -0.62 0.15
C VAL A 52 -2.65 -0.81 1.47
N ILE A 53 -1.41 -0.31 1.54
CA ILE A 53 -0.59 -0.29 2.76
C ILE A 53 -0.56 1.14 3.27
N VAL A 54 -0.95 1.37 4.52
CA VAL A 54 -0.96 2.72 5.13
C VAL A 54 0.00 2.75 6.32
N LEU A 55 1.02 3.62 6.24
CA LEU A 55 1.94 3.87 7.33
C LEU A 55 1.38 4.91 8.31
N THR A 56 0.91 4.47 9.47
CA THR A 56 0.22 5.34 10.43
C THR A 56 1.14 6.27 11.22
N ASP A 57 2.43 5.93 11.40
CA ASP A 57 3.37 6.81 12.11
C ASP A 57 3.88 7.96 11.23
N VAL A 58 3.78 7.81 9.90
CA VAL A 58 4.36 8.77 8.94
C VAL A 58 3.29 9.61 8.24
N ASN A 59 2.10 9.03 8.04
CA ASN A 59 0.99 9.74 7.43
C ASN A 59 0.25 10.62 8.44
N SER A 60 -0.32 11.73 7.97
CA SER A 60 -1.18 12.58 8.80
C SER A 60 -2.44 11.85 9.25
N HIS A 61 -3.02 12.25 10.38
CA HIS A 61 -4.28 11.66 10.87
C HIS A 61 -5.41 11.75 9.83
N GLY A 62 -5.55 12.90 9.17
CA GLY A 62 -6.53 13.10 8.09
C GLY A 62 -6.27 12.18 6.89
N GLY A 63 -5.00 12.00 6.50
CA GLY A 63 -4.61 11.08 5.43
C GLY A 63 -4.93 9.62 5.75
N VAL A 64 -4.68 9.17 6.98
CA VAL A 64 -5.01 7.82 7.44
C VAL A 64 -6.52 7.60 7.42
N LEU A 65 -7.30 8.52 7.98
CA LEU A 65 -8.76 8.41 8.02
C LEU A 65 -9.36 8.40 6.61
N LEU A 66 -8.91 9.29 5.73
CA LEU A 66 -9.39 9.34 4.35
C LEU A 66 -9.04 8.05 3.59
N ALA A 67 -7.80 7.58 3.70
CA ALA A 67 -7.38 6.33 3.07
C ALA A 67 -8.23 5.14 3.55
N LYS A 68 -8.44 5.02 4.87
CA LYS A 68 -9.30 3.98 5.46
C LYS A 68 -10.73 4.04 4.91
N LYS A 69 -11.33 5.23 4.91
CA LYS A 69 -12.69 5.45 4.40
C LYS A 69 -12.81 5.10 2.92
N LEU A 70 -11.82 5.48 2.11
CA LEU A 70 -11.79 5.18 0.69
C LEU A 70 -11.64 3.68 0.41
N CYS A 71 -10.74 2.99 1.12
CA CYS A 71 -10.59 1.54 0.99
C CYS A 71 -11.90 0.80 1.32
N GLN A 72 -12.57 1.19 2.42
CA GLN A 72 -13.86 0.62 2.79
C GLN A 72 -14.93 0.87 1.72
N LYS A 73 -15.06 2.12 1.24
CA LYS A 73 -16.06 2.50 0.23
C LYS A 73 -15.82 1.80 -1.11
N LEU A 74 -14.57 1.54 -1.47
CA LEU A 74 -14.19 0.94 -2.75
C LEU A 74 -13.98 -0.59 -2.66
N GLY A 75 -14.20 -1.20 -1.49
CA GLY A 75 -13.98 -2.64 -1.30
C GLY A 75 -12.52 -3.07 -1.47
N ARG A 76 -11.56 -2.18 -1.20
CA ARG A 76 -10.12 -2.46 -1.35
C ARG A 76 -9.53 -3.01 -0.07
N ALA A 77 -8.70 -4.06 -0.18
CA ALA A 77 -7.98 -4.61 0.94
C ALA A 77 -7.00 -3.57 1.49
N ALA A 78 -6.99 -3.39 2.80
CA ALA A 78 -6.16 -2.39 3.46
C ALA A 78 -5.40 -2.97 4.65
N LEU A 79 -4.10 -2.66 4.71
CA LEU A 79 -3.19 -3.02 5.79
C LEU A 79 -2.69 -1.75 6.49
N MET A 80 -3.20 -1.51 7.69
CA MET A 80 -2.82 -0.37 8.53
C MET A 80 -1.66 -0.77 9.44
N ILE A 81 -0.50 -0.13 9.27
CA ILE A 81 0.72 -0.49 10.00
C ILE A 81 1.50 0.73 10.43
N ARG A 82 2.15 0.69 11.59
CA ARG A 82 2.94 1.82 12.09
C ARG A 82 4.12 2.16 11.19
N ARG A 83 4.95 1.17 10.88
CA ARG A 83 6.15 1.29 10.04
C ARG A 83 6.35 0.05 9.19
N CYS A 84 7.02 0.21 8.06
CA CYS A 84 7.36 -0.89 7.17
C CYS A 84 8.69 -0.57 6.46
N GLY A 85 9.76 -1.27 6.87
CA GLY A 85 11.03 -1.27 6.15
C GLY A 85 11.12 -2.47 5.21
N ALA A 86 12.24 -2.58 4.47
CA ALA A 86 12.46 -3.65 3.49
C ALA A 86 12.21 -5.06 4.06
N ALA A 87 12.78 -5.39 5.23
CA ALA A 87 12.59 -6.72 5.83
C ALA A 87 11.12 -7.06 6.11
N ARG A 88 10.36 -6.11 6.68
CA ARG A 88 8.94 -6.30 6.95
C ARG A 88 8.09 -6.35 5.68
N PHE A 89 8.51 -5.61 4.66
CA PHE A 89 7.88 -5.67 3.35
C PHE A 89 8.13 -7.02 2.67
N GLN A 90 9.34 -7.58 2.77
CA GLN A 90 9.62 -8.94 2.26
C GLN A 90 8.72 -9.98 2.92
N GLN A 91 8.59 -9.95 4.25
CA GLN A 91 7.69 -10.86 4.98
C GLN A 91 6.23 -10.76 4.50
N LEU A 92 5.78 -9.55 4.13
CA LEU A 92 4.44 -9.36 3.58
C LEU A 92 4.32 -9.99 2.19
N LEU A 93 5.31 -9.80 1.31
CA LEU A 93 5.35 -10.42 -0.01
C LEU A 93 5.36 -11.95 0.08
N ASP A 94 6.16 -12.52 0.98
CA ASP A 94 6.23 -13.96 1.21
C ASP A 94 4.87 -14.51 1.67
N ALA A 95 4.19 -13.80 2.59
CA ALA A 95 2.87 -14.18 3.08
C ALA A 95 1.80 -14.12 1.97
N ILE A 96 1.88 -13.12 1.07
CA ILE A 96 1.01 -13.02 -0.10
C ILE A 96 1.24 -14.23 -1.03
N ALA A 97 2.49 -14.52 -1.37
CA ALA A 97 2.83 -15.64 -2.24
C ALA A 97 2.35 -16.98 -1.66
N GLN A 98 2.52 -17.21 -0.36
CA GLN A 98 2.01 -18.40 0.32
C GLN A 98 0.49 -18.50 0.26
N ARG A 99 -0.22 -17.37 0.42
CA ARG A 99 -1.69 -17.35 0.31
C ARG A 99 -2.15 -17.67 -1.10
N GLU A 100 -1.52 -17.08 -2.12
CA GLU A 100 -1.84 -17.33 -3.52
C GLU A 100 -1.61 -18.81 -3.89
N ALA A 101 -0.48 -19.39 -3.46
CA ALA A 101 -0.18 -20.80 -3.68
C ALA A 101 -1.25 -21.73 -3.04
N ARG A 102 -1.74 -21.41 -1.84
CA ARG A 102 -2.81 -22.17 -1.18
C ARG A 102 -4.14 -22.09 -1.92
N LEU A 103 -4.46 -20.92 -2.50
CA LEU A 103 -5.70 -20.73 -3.27
C LEU A 103 -5.67 -21.48 -4.61
N LEU A 104 -4.49 -21.64 -5.21
CA LEU A 104 -4.32 -22.39 -6.46
C LEU A 104 -4.27 -23.91 -6.26
N ALA A 105 -3.95 -24.37 -5.05
CA ALA A 105 -3.80 -25.79 -4.72
C ALA A 105 -5.10 -26.46 -4.23
N GLY A 106 -6.19 -25.71 -4.07
CA GLY A 106 -7.51 -26.20 -3.64
C GLY A 106 -8.55 -26.02 -4.72
#